data_AF-A0A2V9C182-F1
#
_entry.id   AF-A0A2V9C182-F1
#
_cell.length_a   1.000
_cell.length_b   1.000
_cell.length_c   1.000
_cell.angle_alpha   90.00
_cell.angle_beta   90.00
_cell.angle_gamma   90.00
#
_symmetry.space_group_name_H-M   'P 1'
#
loop_
_entity.id
_entity.type
_entity.pdbx_description
1 polymer ?
#
loop_
_entity_poly.entity_id
_entity_poly.type
_entity_poly.pdbx_seq_one_letter_code
_entity_poly.pdbx_strand_id
1 'polypeptide(L)'
;MMPTFWQMYHGEKQVGLTVHYMAAKVDQGAALLQEQLEIKPGESLHHLIGRSKRHGAHCMARVLKQIEVGTQQTMTLSQCEGSYFTFPSTNEIREFHQRGLRAI
;
A
#
# COMPACT_ATOMS: atom_id res chain seq x y z
N MET A 1 1.49 6.12 9.83
CA MET A 1 2.12 4.88 9.34
C MET A 1 2.87 5.15 8.05
N MET A 2 3.83 4.30 7.69
CA MET A 2 4.51 4.30 6.39
C MET A 2 4.50 2.89 5.78
N PRO A 3 3.36 2.43 5.23
CA PRO A 3 3.24 1.04 4.75
C PRO A 3 4.29 0.71 3.68
N THR A 4 4.52 1.59 2.71
CA THR A 4 5.55 1.40 1.66
C THR A 4 6.96 1.23 2.22
N PHE A 5 7.29 1.93 3.32
CA PHE A 5 8.58 1.73 3.99
C PHE A 5 8.68 0.31 4.54
N TRP A 6 7.66 -0.17 5.26
CA TRP A 6 7.67 -1.49 5.88
C TRP A 6 7.72 -2.62 4.86
N GLN A 7 7.02 -2.48 3.73
CA GLN A 7 7.07 -3.45 2.64
C GLN A 7 8.48 -3.55 2.05
N MET A 8 9.13 -2.40 1.77
CA MET A 8 10.53 -2.39 1.34
C MET A 8 11.47 -2.94 2.42
N TYR A 9 11.26 -2.54 3.67
CA TYR A 9 12.08 -2.92 4.82
C TYR A 9 12.09 -4.44 5.04
N HIS A 10 10.93 -5.10 4.89
CA HIS A 10 10.80 -6.55 4.97
C HIS A 10 11.18 -7.29 3.67
N GLY A 11 11.67 -6.59 2.65
CA GLY A 11 12.12 -7.20 1.40
C GLY A 11 10.99 -7.71 0.51
N GLU A 12 9.79 -7.16 0.65
CA GLU A 12 8.68 -7.48 -0.24
C GLU A 12 9.02 -7.07 -1.68
N LYS A 13 8.56 -7.86 -2.66
CA LYS A 13 8.79 -7.58 -4.09
C LYS A 13 7.73 -6.68 -4.69
N GLN A 14 6.61 -6.50 -4.00
CA GLN A 14 5.45 -5.76 -4.47
C GLN A 14 4.88 -4.95 -3.32
N VAL A 15 4.30 -3.80 -3.63
CA VAL A 15 3.48 -3.03 -2.69
C VAL A 15 2.01 -3.20 -3.00
N GLY A 16 1.21 -3.29 -1.94
CA GLY A 16 -0.23 -3.49 -2.05
C GLY A 16 -0.95 -2.15 -2.03
N LEU A 17 -2.05 -2.09 -2.76
CA LEU A 17 -3.00 -0.99 -2.69
C LEU A 17 -4.40 -1.56 -2.57
N THR A 18 -5.15 -1.07 -1.58
CA THR A 18 -6.54 -1.45 -1.36
C THR A 18 -7.42 -0.20 -1.35
N VAL A 19 -8.53 -0.24 -2.08
CA VAL A 19 -9.65 0.69 -1.91
C VAL A 19 -10.73 -0.06 -1.17
N HIS A 20 -11.19 0.47 -0.04
CA HIS A 20 -12.20 -0.14 0.80
C HIS A 20 -13.14 0.92 1.35
N TYR A 21 -14.32 0.50 1.82
CA TYR A 21 -15.20 1.38 2.58
C TYR A 21 -14.59 1.76 3.93
N MET A 22 -15.02 2.89 4.49
CA MET A 22 -14.71 3.20 5.88
C MET A 22 -15.49 2.29 6.82
N ALA A 23 -14.85 1.89 7.93
CA ALA A 23 -15.48 1.15 9.02
C ALA A 23 -15.04 1.74 10.37
N ALA A 24 -15.65 1.28 11.45
CA ALA A 24 -15.33 1.77 12.80
C ALA A 24 -13.89 1.45 13.23
N LYS A 25 -13.34 0.31 12.75
CA LYS A 25 -11.94 -0.07 12.96
C LYS A 25 -11.12 0.34 11.74
N VAL A 26 -9.90 0.81 12.00
CA VAL A 26 -8.93 1.21 10.98
C VAL A 26 -8.70 0.06 10.00
N ASP A 27 -8.80 0.36 8.70
CA ASP A 27 -8.53 -0.56 7.58
C ASP A 27 -9.33 -1.88 7.60
N GLN A 28 -10.54 -1.88 8.19
CA GLN A 28 -11.41 -3.06 8.34
C GLN A 28 -12.74 -2.96 7.57
N GLY A 29 -12.90 -1.98 6.68
CA GLY A 29 -14.09 -1.93 5.83
C GLY A 29 -13.99 -2.88 4.65
N ALA A 30 -15.14 -3.17 4.03
CA ALA A 30 -15.18 -4.10 2.90
C ALA A 30 -14.36 -3.55 1.72
N ALA A 31 -13.45 -4.38 1.20
CA ALA A 31 -12.60 -4.03 0.07
C ALA A 31 -13.42 -4.02 -1.23
N LEU A 32 -13.15 -3.03 -2.07
CA LEU A 32 -13.76 -2.83 -3.39
C LEU A 32 -12.79 -3.12 -4.52
N LEU A 33 -11.49 -2.93 -4.26
CA LEU A 33 -10.42 -3.16 -5.22
C LEU A 33 -9.12 -3.41 -4.46
N GLN A 34 -8.35 -4.37 -4.93
CA GLN A 34 -6.98 -4.61 -4.49
C GLN A 34 -6.08 -4.73 -5.73
N GLU A 35 -4.98 -3.99 -5.74
CA GLU A 35 -3.98 -4.01 -6.80
C GLU A 35 -2.59 -4.09 -6.17
N GLN A 36 -1.60 -4.48 -6.97
CA GLN A 36 -0.21 -4.55 -6.54
C GLN A 36 0.70 -3.85 -7.54
N LEU A 37 1.77 -3.24 -7.05
CA LEU A 37 2.83 -2.70 -7.89
C LEU A 37 4.15 -3.36 -7.53
N GLU A 38 4.88 -3.86 -8.52
CA GLU A 38 6.24 -4.35 -8.36
C GLU A 38 7.15 -3.25 -7.79
N ILE A 39 8.05 -3.59 -6.86
CA ILE A 39 9.13 -2.73 -6.40
C ILE A 39 10.31 -2.89 -7.34
N LYS A 40 10.74 -1.80 -8.00
CA LYS A 40 11.80 -1.91 -9.01
C LYS A 40 13.17 -2.06 -8.35
N PRO A 41 14.10 -2.83 -8.95
CA PRO A 41 15.47 -2.92 -8.45
C PRO A 41 16.12 -1.54 -8.29
N GLY A 42 16.67 -1.27 -7.11
CA GLY A 42 17.38 0.00 -6.81
C GLY A 42 16.49 1.24 -6.69
N GLU A 43 15.17 1.07 -6.69
CA GLU A 43 14.22 2.18 -6.55
C GLU A 43 14.24 2.77 -5.15
N SER A 44 14.10 4.10 -5.07
CA SER A 44 13.94 4.78 -3.78
C SER A 44 12.51 4.74 -3.28
N LEU A 45 12.37 4.78 -1.95
CA LEU A 45 11.10 4.90 -1.26
C LEU A 45 10.28 6.09 -1.79
N HIS A 46 10.91 7.24 -2.00
CA HIS A 46 10.26 8.43 -2.55
C HIS A 46 9.63 8.16 -3.94
N HIS A 47 10.38 7.53 -4.85
CA HIS A 47 9.87 7.20 -6.19
C HIS A 47 8.71 6.20 -6.10
N LEU A 48 8.88 5.14 -5.30
CA LEU A 48 7.86 4.10 -5.12
C LEU A 48 6.57 4.69 -4.53
N ILE A 49 6.66 5.57 -3.52
CA ILE A 49 5.50 6.29 -2.98
C ILE A 49 4.83 7.13 -4.08
N GLY A 50 5.62 7.90 -4.84
CA GLY A 50 5.11 8.77 -5.90
C GLY A 50 4.27 8.01 -6.93
N ARG A 51 4.78 6.90 -7.47
CA ARG A 51 4.01 6.11 -8.44
C ARG A 51 2.89 5.32 -7.81
N SER A 52 3.05 4.80 -6.59
CA SER A 52 1.99 4.07 -5.89
C SER A 52 0.80 4.97 -5.60
N LYS A 53 1.03 6.24 -5.22
CA LYS A 53 -0.05 7.23 -5.04
C LYS A 53 -0.73 7.58 -6.35
N ARG A 54 0.03 7.73 -7.45
CA ARG A 54 -0.55 7.95 -8.79
C ARG A 54 -1.43 6.77 -9.21
N HIS A 55 -0.93 5.55 -9.04
CA HIS A 55 -1.71 4.33 -9.32
C HIS A 55 -2.96 4.24 -8.44
N GLY A 56 -2.84 4.60 -7.16
CA GLY A 56 -3.97 4.68 -6.24
C GLY A 56 -5.04 5.67 -6.67
N ALA A 57 -4.68 6.83 -7.20
CA ALA A 57 -5.63 7.78 -7.76
C ALA A 57 -6.41 7.19 -8.95
N HIS A 58 -5.73 6.45 -9.83
CA HIS A 58 -6.41 5.74 -10.93
C HIS A 58 -7.34 4.63 -10.42
N CYS A 59 -6.93 3.88 -9.41
CA CYS A 59 -7.77 2.86 -8.77
C CYS A 59 -9.02 3.47 -8.12
N MET A 60 -8.85 4.58 -7.40
CA MET A 60 -9.96 5.33 -6.81
C MET A 60 -10.94 5.80 -7.89
N ALA A 61 -10.44 6.38 -8.99
CA ALA A 61 -11.29 6.82 -10.10
C ALA A 61 -12.07 5.65 -10.74
N ARG A 62 -11.45 4.46 -10.85
CA ARG A 62 -12.15 3.24 -11.33
C ARG A 62 -13.27 2.83 -10.38
N VAL A 63 -13.01 2.79 -9.07
CA VAL A 63 -14.01 2.41 -8.06
C VAL A 63 -15.16 3.42 -8.02
N LEU A 64 -14.88 4.72 -8.08
CA LEU A 64 -15.91 5.76 -8.11
C LEU A 64 -16.85 5.61 -9.32
N LYS A 65 -16.31 5.31 -10.50
CA LYS A 65 -17.14 5.02 -11.69
C LYS A 65 -17.99 3.78 -11.52
N GLN A 66 -17.47 2.72 -10.90
CA GLN A 66 -18.24 1.52 -10.60
C GLN A 66 -19.39 1.81 -9.62
N ILE A 67 -19.15 2.66 -8.62
CA ILE A 67 -20.17 3.11 -7.67
C ILE A 67 -21.26 3.92 -8.37
N GLU A 68 -20.87 4.84 -9.24
CA GLU A 68 -21.80 5.70 -10.00
C GLU A 68 -22.80 4.90 -10.82
N VAL A 69 -22.35 3.81 -11.47
CA VAL A 69 -23.21 2.94 -12.29
C VAL A 69 -23.80 1.74 -11.52
N GLY A 70 -23.49 1.60 -10.23
CA GLY A 70 -24.01 0.53 -9.37
C GLY A 70 -23.40 -0.86 -9.63
N THR A 71 -22.21 -0.94 -10.20
CA THR A 71 -21.52 -2.22 -10.52
C THR A 71 -20.38 -2.57 -9.59
N GLN A 72 -20.16 -1.80 -8.53
CA GLN A 72 -19.14 -2.10 -7.53
C GLN A 72 -19.44 -3.43 -6.82
N GLN A 73 -18.41 -4.24 -6.61
CA GLN A 73 -18.50 -5.48 -5.86
C GLN A 73 -17.51 -5.45 -4.71
N THR A 74 -17.94 -5.94 -3.55
CA THR A 74 -17.02 -6.15 -2.44
C THR A 74 -16.27 -7.46 -2.63
N MET A 75 -14.99 -7.46 -2.32
CA MET A 75 -14.13 -8.63 -2.32
C MET A 75 -13.68 -8.98 -0.90
N THR A 76 -13.57 -10.28 -0.64
CA THR A 76 -12.94 -10.78 0.58
C THR A 76 -11.43 -10.75 0.38
N LEU A 77 -10.73 -9.95 1.19
CA LEU A 77 -9.28 -10.04 1.25
C LEU A 77 -8.91 -11.39 1.87
N SER A 78 -7.98 -12.12 1.26
CA SER A 78 -7.41 -13.32 1.88
C SER A 78 -6.84 -12.90 3.24
N GLN A 79 -7.36 -13.46 4.33
CA GLN A 79 -6.85 -13.24 5.69
C GLN A 79 -5.47 -13.89 5.83
N CYS A 80 -4.46 -13.30 5.21
CA CYS A 80 -3.10 -13.40 5.71
C CYS A 80 -3.01 -12.37 6.83
N GLU A 81 -2.51 -12.77 8.01
CA GLU A 81 -2.41 -11.94 9.21
C GLU A 81 -1.95 -10.52 8.86
N GLY A 82 -2.90 -9.57 8.91
CA GLY A 82 -2.61 -8.18 8.61
C GLY A 82 -1.58 -7.66 9.60
N SER A 83 -0.42 -7.26 9.10
CA SER A 83 0.63 -6.71 9.96
C SER A 83 0.36 -5.24 10.22
N TYR A 84 0.35 -4.85 11.50
CA TYR A 84 0.13 -3.47 11.92
C TYR A 84 1.46 -2.82 12.31
N PHE A 85 1.81 -1.73 11.63
CA PHE A 85 3.04 -0.99 11.91
C PHE A 85 2.79 0.50 12.10
N THR A 86 3.60 1.12 12.95
CA THR A 86 3.59 2.57 13.20
C THR A 86 4.53 3.29 12.23
N PHE A 87 4.92 4.54 12.54
CA PHE A 87 6.01 5.20 11.80
C PHE A 87 7.36 4.59 12.21
N PRO A 88 8.32 4.48 11.28
CA PRO A 88 9.62 3.91 11.60
C PRO A 88 10.39 4.80 12.58
N SER A 89 11.07 4.17 13.52
CA SER A 89 12.02 4.76 14.45
C SER A 89 13.33 5.15 13.74
N THR A 90 14.13 5.98 14.39
CA THR A 90 15.46 6.36 13.90
C THR A 90 16.37 5.14 13.68
N ASN A 91 16.22 4.08 14.48
CA ASN A 91 17.02 2.86 14.32
C ASN A 91 16.61 2.08 13.07
N GLU A 92 15.30 1.94 12.82
CA GLU A 92 14.78 1.27 11.62
C GLU A 92 15.13 2.04 10.35
N ILE A 93 15.17 3.37 10.40
CA ILE A 93 15.66 4.19 9.28
C ILE A 93 17.15 3.96 9.02
N ARG A 94 17.98 3.85 10.07
CA ARG A 94 19.41 3.51 9.89
C ARG A 94 19.58 2.13 9.28
N GLU A 95 18.84 1.14 9.78
CA GLU A 95 18.87 -0.22 9.26
C GLU A 95 18.38 -0.29 7.80
N PHE A 96 17.34 0.48 7.45
CA PHE A 96 16.87 0.63 6.08
C PHE A 96 18.00 1.04 5.13
N HIS A 97 18.80 2.04 5.52
CA HIS A 97 19.97 2.45 4.74
C HIS A 97 21.10 1.42 4.72
N GLN A 98 21.37 0.74 5.85
CA GLN A 98 22.38 -0.33 5.91
C GLN A 98 22.04 -1.52 5.00
N ARG A 99 20.76 -1.79 4.78
CA ARG A 99 20.25 -2.79 3.83
C ARG A 99 20.38 -2.35 2.37
N GLY A 100 20.94 -1.18 2.09
CA GLY A 100 21.10 -0.63 0.74
C GLY A 100 19.83 0.01 0.17
N LEU A 101 18.78 0.16 0.97
CA LEU A 101 17.55 0.81 0.54
C LEU A 101 17.69 2.33 0.60
N ARG A 102 17.06 3.01 -0.36
CA ARG A 102 17.21 4.45 -0.57
C ARG A 102 15.93 5.19 -0.17
N ALA A 103 16.06 6.24 0.63
CA ALA A 103 14.92 7.10 0.95
C ALA A 103 14.52 7.98 -0.23
N ILE A 104 15.51 8.55 -0.95
CA ILE A 104 15.36 9.48 -2.08
C ILE A 104 16.09 8.96 -3.32
#